data_AF-A0A067QP67-F1
#
_entry.id   AF-A0A067QP67-F1
#
_cell.length_a   1.000
_cell.length_b   1.000
_cell.length_c   1.000
_cell.angle_alpha   90.00
_cell.angle_beta   90.00
_cell.angle_gamma   90.00
#
_symmetry.space_group_name_H-M   'P 1'
#
loop_
_entity.id
_entity.type
_entity.pdbx_description
1 polymer ?
#
loop_
_entity_poly.entity_id
_entity_poly.type
_entity_poly.pdbx_seq_one_letter_code
_entity_poly.pdbx_strand_id
1 'polypeptide(L)'
;MDCNCARTSFLLKQVGETELPICCDNGNFRRMQCRRGLCYCVDCNGNQLGIELDEAIKDELKCDDSCSICEKPKQELKKQSSIFKWNSLESEEISLYNF
;
A
#
# COMPACT_ATOMS: atom_id res chain seq x y z
N MET A 1 10.72 -0.38 -4.85
CA MET A 1 10.49 -1.60 -4.07
C MET A 1 10.28 -1.12 -2.66
N ASP A 2 9.03 -1.10 -2.20
CA ASP A 2 8.65 -0.22 -1.08
C ASP A 2 8.24 -1.04 0.16
N CYS A 3 8.22 -2.37 0.04
CA CYS A 3 7.91 -3.33 1.11
C CYS A 3 6.57 -3.12 1.83
N ASN A 4 5.63 -2.43 1.17
CA ASN A 4 4.34 -2.05 1.75
C ASN A 4 3.56 -3.29 2.24
N CYS A 5 3.55 -4.38 1.47
CA CYS A 5 2.83 -5.58 1.88
C CYS A 5 3.50 -6.28 3.05
N ALA A 6 4.82 -6.45 3.02
CA ALA A 6 5.55 -7.08 4.12
C ALA A 6 5.34 -6.33 5.44
N ARG A 7 5.38 -4.99 5.40
CA ARG A 7 5.08 -4.15 6.57
C ARG A 7 3.64 -4.30 7.03
N THR A 8 2.68 -4.23 6.12
CA THR A 8 1.24 -4.39 6.46
C THR A 8 0.97 -5.77 7.06
N SER A 9 1.47 -6.84 6.44
CA SER A 9 1.34 -8.22 6.94
C SER A 9 1.94 -8.38 8.33
N PHE A 10 3.09 -7.77 8.60
CA PHE A 10 3.67 -7.79 9.95
C PHE A 10 2.75 -7.13 10.97
N LEU A 11 2.26 -5.92 10.67
CA LEU A 11 1.36 -5.18 11.56
C LEU A 11 0.05 -5.93 11.82
N LEU A 12 -0.56 -6.50 10.78
CA LEU A 12 -1.78 -7.31 10.88
C LEU A 12 -1.58 -8.54 11.77
N LYS A 13 -0.45 -9.24 11.61
CA LYS A 13 -0.10 -10.35 12.51
C LYS A 13 -0.01 -9.91 13.98
N GLN A 14 0.54 -8.73 14.26
CA GLN A 14 0.67 -8.24 15.64
C GLN A 14 -0.68 -7.93 16.30
N VAL A 15 -1.67 -7.49 15.52
CA VAL A 15 -3.02 -7.23 16.04
C VAL A 15 -3.91 -8.48 16.04
N GLY A 16 -3.36 -9.64 15.68
CA GLY A 16 -4.08 -10.92 15.71
C GLY A 16 -4.95 -11.18 14.49
N GLU A 17 -4.73 -10.48 13.38
CA GLU A 17 -5.48 -10.71 12.15
C GLU A 17 -5.06 -12.01 11.47
N THR A 18 -6.06 -12.79 11.04
CA THR A 18 -5.86 -14.07 10.37
C THR A 18 -5.86 -13.93 8.85
N GLU A 19 -6.49 -12.87 8.33
CA GLU A 19 -6.54 -12.56 6.90
C GLU A 19 -5.42 -11.60 6.55
N LEU A 20 -4.31 -12.18 6.08
CA LEU A 20 -3.12 -11.44 5.71
C LEU A 20 -3.08 -11.23 4.19
N PRO A 21 -2.58 -10.07 3.74
CA PRO A 21 -2.46 -9.83 2.31
C PRO A 21 -1.39 -10.73 1.70
N ILE A 22 -1.62 -11.08 0.44
CA ILE A 22 -0.72 -11.86 -0.38
C ILE A 22 0.43 -10.96 -0.82
N CYS A 23 1.62 -11.23 -0.31
CA CYS A 23 2.81 -10.50 -0.66
C CYS A 23 3.65 -11.26 -1.69
N CYS A 24 4.32 -10.50 -2.53
CA CYS A 24 5.41 -11.00 -3.34
C CYS A 24 6.67 -11.17 -2.50
N ASP A 25 7.61 -12.01 -2.96
CA ASP A 25 8.89 -12.27 -2.26
C ASP A 25 9.71 -11.01 -2.01
N ASN A 26 9.54 -10.02 -2.88
CA ASN A 26 10.21 -8.74 -2.75
C ASN A 26 9.62 -7.88 -1.61
N GLY A 27 8.39 -8.15 -1.15
CA GLY A 27 7.68 -7.44 -0.09
C GLY A 27 6.55 -6.52 -0.56
N ASN A 28 6.25 -6.47 -1.86
CA ASN A 28 5.15 -5.69 -2.43
C ASN A 28 3.85 -6.49 -2.38
N PHE A 29 2.72 -5.80 -2.56
CA PHE A 29 1.45 -6.47 -2.73
C PHE A 29 1.43 -7.20 -4.07
N ARG A 30 0.96 -8.45 -4.06
CA ARG A 30 0.53 -9.11 -5.28
C ARG A 30 -0.68 -8.35 -5.83
N ARG A 31 -0.72 -8.10 -7.14
CA ARG A 31 -1.76 -7.23 -7.73
C ARG A 31 -3.18 -7.78 -7.57
N MET A 32 -3.32 -9.11 -7.55
CA MET A 32 -4.55 -9.78 -7.14
C MET A 32 -4.45 -10.18 -5.67
N GLN A 33 -5.47 -9.84 -4.89
CA GLN A 33 -5.65 -10.24 -3.50
C GLN A 33 -6.92 -11.07 -3.40
N CYS A 34 -6.92 -12.10 -2.57
CA CYS A 34 -8.09 -12.93 -2.34
C CYS A 34 -8.32 -13.09 -0.84
N ARG A 35 -9.58 -12.89 -0.39
CA ARG A 35 -10.01 -13.11 0.99
C ARG A 35 -11.40 -13.75 0.98
N ARG A 36 -11.60 -14.78 1.79
CA ARG A 36 -12.90 -15.47 1.97
C ARG A 36 -13.54 -15.93 0.64
N GLY A 37 -12.75 -16.40 -0.32
CA GLY A 37 -13.24 -16.86 -1.63
C GLY A 37 -13.60 -15.74 -2.61
N LEU A 38 -13.30 -14.48 -2.27
CA LEU A 38 -13.46 -13.33 -3.16
C LEU A 38 -12.10 -12.75 -3.50
N CYS A 39 -11.86 -12.47 -4.78
CA CYS A 39 -10.64 -11.87 -5.30
C CYS A 39 -10.89 -10.47 -5.84
N TYR A 40 -9.89 -9.60 -5.73
CA TYR A 40 -9.94 -8.21 -6.18
C TYR A 40 -8.54 -7.70 -6.53
N CYS A 41 -8.51 -6.61 -7.29
CA CYS A 41 -7.27 -5.94 -7.65
C CYS A 41 -6.85 -4.96 -6.55
N VAL A 42 -5.54 -4.76 -6.36
CA VAL A 42 -5.01 -3.71 -5.49
C VAL A 42 -3.97 -2.83 -6.16
N ASP A 43 -3.83 -1.62 -5.64
CA ASP A 43 -2.73 -0.72 -5.97
C ASP A 43 -1.44 -1.08 -5.23
N CYS A 44 -0.41 -0.24 -5.40
CA CYS A 44 0.92 -0.41 -4.81
C CYS A 44 0.95 -0.35 -3.27
N ASN A 45 -0.09 0.20 -2.64
CA ASN A 45 -0.24 0.32 -1.20
C ASN A 45 -1.21 -0.71 -0.63
N GLY A 46 -1.78 -1.58 -1.47
CA GLY A 46 -2.77 -2.58 -1.07
C GLY A 46 -4.20 -2.06 -1.05
N ASN A 47 -4.46 -0.86 -1.58
CA ASN A 47 -5.83 -0.35 -1.69
C ASN A 47 -6.57 -1.08 -2.80
N GLN A 48 -7.79 -1.52 -2.50
CA GLN A 48 -8.65 -2.19 -3.46
C GLN A 48 -9.00 -1.30 -4.66
N LEU A 49 -8.96 -1.89 -5.84
CA LEU A 49 -9.30 -1.29 -7.11
C LEU A 49 -10.46 -2.06 -7.75
N GLY A 50 -11.53 -1.34 -8.10
CA GLY A 50 -12.65 -1.92 -8.81
C GLY A 50 -13.48 -2.89 -7.97
N ILE A 51 -13.88 -4.00 -8.60
CA ILE A 51 -14.85 -4.95 -8.05
C ILE A 51 -14.18 -6.16 -7.39
N GLU A 52 -14.93 -6.86 -6.56
CA GLU A 52 -14.62 -8.20 -6.08
C GLU A 52 -15.35 -9.23 -6.93
N LEU A 53 -14.69 -10.32 -7.24
CA LEU A 53 -15.24 -11.46 -7.97
C LEU A 53 -15.02 -12.74 -7.17
N ASP A 54 -15.89 -13.73 -7.35
CA ASP A 54 -15.68 -15.06 -6.77
C ASP A 54 -14.37 -15.66 -7.29
N GLU A 55 -13.67 -16.40 -6.45
CA GLU A 55 -12.40 -17.03 -6.79
C GLU A 55 -12.51 -17.91 -8.05
N ALA A 56 -13.69 -18.51 -8.30
CA ALA A 56 -13.95 -19.31 -9.50
C ALA A 56 -13.92 -18.51 -10.81
N ILE A 57 -14.13 -17.18 -10.75
CA ILE A 57 -14.16 -16.27 -11.91
C ILE A 57 -13.13 -15.14 -11.80
N LYS A 58 -12.11 -15.30 -10.95
CA LYS A 58 -11.09 -14.27 -10.71
C LYS A 58 -10.29 -13.87 -11.96
N ASP A 59 -10.22 -14.75 -12.95
CA ASP A 59 -9.55 -14.48 -14.23
C ASP A 59 -10.27 -13.41 -15.06
N GLU A 60 -11.52 -13.05 -14.72
CA GLU A 60 -12.24 -11.92 -15.31
C GLU A 60 -11.77 -10.55 -14.75
N LEU A 61 -10.99 -10.55 -13.66
CA LEU A 61 -10.38 -9.32 -13.14
C LEU A 61 -9.33 -8.79 -14.13
N LYS A 62 -9.31 -7.46 -14.29
CA LYS A 62 -8.38 -6.78 -15.23
C LYS A 62 -6.96 -6.59 -14.68
N CYS A 63 -6.66 -7.11 -13.49
CA CYS A 63 -5.30 -7.12 -12.97
C CYS A 63 -4.65 -8.46 -13.24
N ASP A 64 -3.38 -8.39 -13.61
CA ASP A 64 -2.52 -9.57 -13.70
C ASP A 64 -2.16 -10.05 -12.30
N ASP A 65 -2.10 -11.37 -12.11
CA ASP A 65 -1.75 -12.01 -10.84
C ASP A 65 -0.23 -12.05 -10.62
N SER A 66 0.41 -10.90 -10.84
CA SER A 66 1.86 -10.77 -10.91
C SER A 66 2.50 -10.01 -9.75
N CYS A 67 3.77 -10.35 -9.56
CA CYS A 67 4.70 -9.69 -8.65
C CYS A 67 5.51 -8.64 -9.37
N SER A 68 4.83 -7.62 -9.89
CA SER A 68 5.47 -6.47 -10.51
C SER A 68 6.05 -5.52 -9.45
N ILE A 69 7.13 -4.82 -9.82
CA ILE A 69 7.57 -3.65 -9.05
C ILE A 69 6.44 -2.62 -9.14
N CYS A 70 6.04 -2.10 -7.98
CA CYS A 70 5.13 -0.99 -7.87
C CYS A 70 5.77 0.28 -8.45
N GLU A 71 5.70 0.46 -9.77
CA GLU A 71 6.03 1.73 -10.38
C GLU A 71 4.87 2.67 -10.13
N LYS A 72 4.99 3.46 -9.05
CA LYS A 72 4.13 4.63 -8.88
C LYS A 72 4.25 5.44 -10.17
N PRO A 73 3.13 5.84 -10.81
CA PRO A 73 3.24 6.82 -11.88
C PRO A 73 4.03 7.98 -11.29
N LYS A 74 5.15 8.35 -11.91
CA LYS A 74 5.85 9.58 -11.56
C LYS A 74 4.80 10.66 -11.73
N GLN A 75 4.19 11.10 -10.63
CA GLN A 75 3.48 12.35 -10.63
C GLN A 75 4.54 13.31 -11.14
N GLU A 76 4.36 13.84 -12.35
CA GLU A 76 5.09 15.03 -12.74
C GLU A 76 4.70 16.04 -11.67
N LEU A 77 5.57 16.21 -10.67
CA LEU A 77 5.65 17.42 -9.90
C LEU A 77 5.79 18.49 -10.96
N LYS A 78 4.65 19.03 -11.43
CA LYS A 78 4.61 20.24 -12.22
C LYS A 78 5.40 21.20 -11.36
N LYS A 79 6.63 21.49 -11.77
CA LYS A 79 7.46 22.52 -11.15
C LYS A 79 6.68 23.80 -11.36
N GLN A 80 5.78 24.11 -10.44
CA GLN A 80 5.15 25.41 -10.40
C GLN A 80 6.24 26.33 -9.87
N SER A 81 6.96 26.91 -10.82
CA SER A 81 7.97 27.93 -10.59
C SER A 81 7.27 29.17 -10.03
N SER A 82 7.07 29.22 -8.71
CA SER A 82 6.97 30.45 -7.91
C SER A 82 6.57 30.12 -6.47
N ILE A 83 7.58 30.09 -5.60
CA ILE A 83 7.57 30.53 -4.20
C ILE A 83 6.31 30.14 -3.39
N PHE A 84 6.32 28.93 -2.81
CA PHE A 84 5.79 28.75 -1.46
C PHE A 84 6.80 27.95 -0.64
N LYS A 85 7.49 28.66 0.26
CA LYS A 85 8.26 28.07 1.36
C LYS A 85 7.29 27.31 2.26
N TRP A 86 7.63 26.06 2.58
CA TRP A 86 7.17 25.43 3.81
C TRP A 86 8.38 24.87 4.54
N ASN A 87 8.55 25.39 5.76
CA ASN A 87 9.68 25.18 6.63
C ASN A 87 9.71 23.74 7.15
N SER A 88 10.91 23.18 7.30
CA SER A 88 11.17 22.07 8.21
C SER A 88 10.55 22.38 9.57
N LEU A 89 9.71 21.48 10.05
CA LEU A 89 9.58 21.24 11.48
C LEU A 89 9.98 19.78 11.71
N GLU A 90 11.30 19.59 11.74
CA GLU A 90 11.91 18.55 12.54
C GLU A 90 11.48 18.79 14.00
N SER A 91 11.10 17.68 14.64
CA SER A 91 11.24 17.40 16.07
C SER A 91 11.75 18.57 16.93
N GLU A 92 10.88 19.13 17.77
CA GLU A 92 11.33 19.66 19.04
C GLU A 92 10.66 18.91 20.18
N GLU A 93 11.54 18.44 21.05
CA GLU A 93 11.32 17.55 22.16
C GLU A 93 10.45 18.19 23.25
N ILE A 94 9.86 17.30 24.03
CA ILE A 94 9.28 17.55 25.35
C ILE A 94 10.30 18.30 26.22
N SER A 95 9.90 19.43 26.79
CA SER A 95 10.44 19.88 28.08
C SER A 95 9.33 20.44 28.95
N LEU A 96 9.28 19.87 30.14
CA LEU A 96 8.32 20.01 31.22
C LEU A 96 8.23 21.44 31.78
N TYR A 97 7.04 21.75 32.31
CA TYR A 97 6.71 22.73 33.36
C TYR A 97 7.89 23.40 34.07
N ASN A 98 7.80 24.73 34.25
CA ASN A 98 7.69 25.34 35.58
C ASN A 98 7.17 26.78 35.51
N PHE A 99 6.33 27.08 36.50
CA PHE A 99 5.91 28.42 36.95
C PHE A 99 7.10 29.28 37.36
#